data_AF-A0A126UVG3-F1
#
_entry.id   AF-A0A126UVG3-F1
#
_cell.length_a   1.000
_cell.length_b   1.000
_cell.length_c   1.000
_cell.angle_alpha   90.00
_cell.angle_beta   90.00
_cell.angle_gamma   90.00
#
_symmetry.space_group_name_H-M   'P 1'
#
loop_
_entity.id
_entity.type
_entity.pdbx_description
1 polymer ?
#
loop_
_entity_poly.entity_id
_entity_poly.type
_entity_poly.pdbx_seq_one_letter_code
_entity_poly.pdbx_strand_id
1 'polypeptide(L)'
;MAFDPEIAAIRFGTGLSPQFVPPHSLDAVFAELTGPDVLAKQFPIASFESQRAMILDLKRLSKLKKKNRGTKLEKEAQAQFSKRRKSMARANTHWFNASLARYIASPHGFRERLVRFWADHFTVVGNDRYYRHLVTPFVEDAIRPNINGRFSDLLIASSLHPLMLHYLDQNQSIGPNSYVSRKSKNVGLNENLAREILELHTLGVGGGIRKKMCGNSRNFWRERALPLRMG
;
A
#
# COMPACT_ATOMS: atom_id res chain seq x y z
N MET A 1 26.15 -20.16 17.26
CA MET A 1 26.45 -19.94 15.82
C MET A 1 27.18 -18.62 15.71
N ALA A 2 28.31 -18.56 15.01
CA ALA A 2 29.00 -17.31 14.73
C ALA A 2 28.20 -16.50 13.68
N PHE A 3 28.33 -15.18 13.70
CA PHE A 3 27.73 -14.30 12.71
C PHE A 3 28.42 -14.49 11.36
N ASP A 4 27.63 -14.65 10.29
CA ASP A 4 28.11 -14.82 8.92
C ASP A 4 27.64 -13.62 8.06
N PRO A 5 28.56 -12.76 7.59
CA PRO A 5 28.25 -11.58 6.79
C PRO A 5 27.48 -11.87 5.50
N GLU A 6 27.83 -12.96 4.79
CA GLU A 6 27.23 -13.29 3.50
C GLU A 6 25.80 -13.81 3.69
N ILE A 7 25.60 -14.69 4.68
CA ILE A 7 24.26 -15.17 5.04
C ILE A 7 23.40 -13.98 5.49
N ALA A 8 23.95 -13.04 6.25
CA ALA A 8 23.22 -11.86 6.69
C ALA A 8 22.76 -10.99 5.50
N ALA A 9 23.66 -10.69 4.56
CA ALA A 9 23.35 -9.91 3.37
C ALA A 9 22.28 -10.58 2.47
N ILE A 10 22.30 -11.90 2.35
CA ILE A 10 21.34 -12.65 1.51
C ILE A 10 19.97 -12.79 2.19
N ARG A 11 19.95 -13.19 3.47
CA ARG A 11 18.69 -13.50 4.18
C ARG A 11 17.96 -12.26 4.65
N PHE A 12 18.69 -11.28 5.16
CA PHE A 12 18.11 -10.08 5.78
C PHE A 12 18.28 -8.84 4.91
N GLY A 13 19.26 -8.82 4.00
CA GLY A 13 19.48 -7.72 3.07
C GLY A 13 18.80 -7.87 1.71
N THR A 14 19.32 -7.11 0.74
CA THR A 14 18.93 -7.14 -0.68
C THR A 14 19.85 -8.01 -1.53
N GLY A 15 20.75 -8.76 -0.90
CA GLY A 15 21.75 -9.62 -1.55
C GLY A 15 23.17 -9.05 -1.44
N LEU A 16 24.12 -9.75 -2.04
CA LEU A 16 25.51 -9.30 -2.13
C LEU A 16 25.62 -8.15 -3.15
N SER A 17 26.45 -7.16 -2.83
CA SER A 17 26.70 -6.00 -3.68
C SER A 17 28.18 -5.95 -4.07
N PRO A 18 28.50 -5.60 -5.33
CA PRO A 18 29.88 -5.32 -5.72
C PRO A 18 30.38 -3.96 -5.18
N GLN A 19 29.49 -3.11 -4.67
CA GLN A 19 29.82 -1.76 -4.18
C GLN A 19 29.91 -1.68 -2.65
N PHE A 20 29.28 -2.62 -1.94
CA PHE A 20 29.17 -2.58 -0.48
C PHE A 20 29.67 -3.89 0.12
N VAL A 21 30.47 -3.75 1.17
CA VAL A 21 30.91 -4.90 1.96
C VAL A 21 29.72 -5.39 2.81
N PRO A 22 29.49 -6.72 2.89
CA PRO A 22 28.46 -7.28 3.77
C PRO A 22 28.62 -6.82 5.23
N PRO A 23 27.52 -6.72 6.00
CA PRO A 23 27.59 -6.29 7.39
C PRO A 23 28.44 -7.26 8.21
N HIS A 24 29.31 -6.77 9.10
CA HIS A 24 30.21 -7.61 9.89
C HIS A 24 29.66 -7.99 11.28
N SER A 25 28.51 -7.43 11.67
CA SER A 25 27.85 -7.70 12.94
C SER A 25 26.35 -7.42 12.86
N LEU A 26 25.59 -7.87 13.86
CA LEU A 26 24.18 -7.51 14.02
C LEU A 26 23.99 -6.00 14.22
N ASP A 27 24.87 -5.36 14.98
CA ASP A 27 24.81 -3.91 15.21
C ASP A 27 24.93 -3.13 13.90
N ALA A 28 25.77 -3.59 12.96
CA ALA A 28 25.88 -2.99 11.63
C ALA A 28 24.57 -3.11 10.82
N VAL A 29 23.87 -4.25 10.93
CA VAL A 29 22.56 -4.45 10.29
C VAL A 29 21.51 -3.50 10.89
N PHE A 30 21.45 -3.38 12.21
CA PHE A 30 20.46 -2.52 12.89
C PHE A 30 20.78 -1.02 12.81
N ALA A 31 22.04 -0.65 12.62
CA ALA A 31 22.45 0.73 12.41
C ALA A 31 21.76 1.33 11.18
N GLU A 32 21.55 0.55 10.11
CA GLU A 32 20.80 1.01 8.94
C GLU A 32 19.37 1.41 9.34
N LEU A 33 18.68 0.57 10.13
CA LEU A 33 17.29 0.77 10.53
C LEU A 33 17.09 1.97 11.46
N THR A 34 17.99 2.17 12.41
CA THR A 34 17.93 3.23 13.43
C THR A 34 18.48 4.56 12.94
N GLY A 35 19.38 4.55 11.96
CA GLY A 35 19.95 5.74 11.33
C GLY A 35 18.98 6.45 10.38
N PRO A 36 19.36 7.63 9.85
CA PRO A 36 18.53 8.38 8.92
C PRO A 36 18.27 7.60 7.62
N ASP A 37 17.05 7.74 7.09
CA ASP A 37 16.72 7.18 5.77
C ASP A 37 17.27 8.05 4.64
N VAL A 38 18.56 7.89 4.35
CA VAL A 38 19.29 8.64 3.32
C VAL A 38 18.73 8.32 1.92
N LEU A 39 18.36 7.07 1.67
CA LEU A 39 17.88 6.62 0.37
C LEU A 39 16.47 7.14 0.04
N ALA A 40 15.61 7.29 1.05
CA ALA A 40 14.33 7.98 0.86
C ALA A 40 14.51 9.43 0.40
N LYS A 41 15.55 10.11 0.91
CA LYS A 41 15.90 11.48 0.48
C LYS A 41 16.53 11.51 -0.91
N GLN A 42 17.42 10.56 -1.23
CA GLN A 42 18.10 10.49 -2.52
C GLN A 42 17.17 10.11 -3.67
N PHE A 43 16.22 9.20 -3.42
CA PHE A 43 15.25 8.72 -4.40
C PHE A 43 13.83 9.02 -3.90
N PRO A 44 13.36 10.27 -3.98
CA PRO A 44 12.10 10.68 -3.38
C PRO A 44 10.90 10.03 -4.09
N ILE A 45 9.91 9.66 -3.29
CA ILE A 45 8.61 9.18 -3.74
C ILE A 45 7.56 10.07 -3.10
N ALA A 46 6.53 10.44 -3.86
CA ALA A 46 5.53 11.39 -3.39
C ALA A 46 4.58 10.75 -2.37
N SER A 47 4.11 11.52 -1.39
CA SER A 47 3.07 11.10 -0.45
C SER A 47 1.70 11.01 -1.10
N PHE A 48 0.77 10.25 -0.50
CA PHE A 48 -0.63 10.20 -0.91
C PHE A 48 -1.27 11.59 -0.90
N GLU A 49 -1.02 12.37 0.15
CA GLU A 49 -1.61 13.71 0.30
C GLU A 49 -1.20 14.64 -0.84
N SER A 50 0.05 14.57 -1.29
CA SER A 50 0.52 15.35 -2.45
C SER A 50 -0.24 15.03 -3.75
N GLN A 51 -0.83 13.83 -3.85
CA GLN A 51 -1.59 13.38 -5.01
C GLN A 51 -3.09 13.71 -4.90
N ARG A 52 -3.57 14.16 -3.73
CA ARG A 52 -5.00 14.40 -3.46
C ARG A 52 -5.62 15.38 -4.46
N ALA A 53 -4.94 16.48 -4.76
CA ALA A 53 -5.42 17.47 -5.73
C ALA A 53 -5.62 16.86 -7.13
N MET A 54 -4.69 16.00 -7.56
CA MET A 54 -4.78 15.31 -8.86
C MET A 54 -5.99 14.37 -8.91
N ILE A 55 -6.24 13.63 -7.83
CA ILE A 55 -7.39 12.73 -7.72
C ILE A 55 -8.71 13.51 -7.85
N LEU A 56 -8.82 14.65 -7.15
CA LEU A 56 -10.00 15.51 -7.20
C LEU A 56 -10.22 16.10 -8.61
N ASP A 57 -9.15 16.52 -9.28
CA ASP A 57 -9.19 17.02 -10.66
C ASP A 57 -9.73 15.96 -11.63
N LEU A 58 -9.23 14.72 -11.53
CA LEU A 58 -9.72 13.61 -12.35
C LEU A 58 -11.20 13.27 -12.09
N LYS A 59 -11.65 13.35 -10.83
CA LYS A 59 -13.07 13.18 -10.48
C LYS A 59 -13.91 14.32 -11.06
N ARG A 60 -13.44 15.57 -11.00
CA ARG A 60 -14.10 16.73 -11.62
C ARG A 60 -14.21 16.55 -13.13
N LEU A 61 -13.12 16.23 -13.81
CA LEU A 61 -13.09 15.99 -15.26
C LEU A 61 -14.03 14.84 -15.66
N SER A 62 -14.07 13.75 -14.88
CA SER A 62 -14.99 12.64 -15.12
C SER A 62 -16.46 13.07 -15.00
N LYS A 63 -16.81 13.95 -14.06
CA LYS A 63 -18.16 14.52 -13.94
C LYS A 63 -18.48 15.44 -15.11
N LEU A 64 -17.52 16.28 -15.52
CA LEU A 64 -17.66 17.23 -16.62
C LEU A 64 -17.97 16.51 -17.94
N LYS A 65 -17.21 15.44 -18.24
CA LYS A 65 -17.50 14.57 -19.39
C LYS A 65 -18.90 13.97 -19.33
N LYS A 66 -19.29 13.40 -18.19
CA LYS A 66 -20.60 12.76 -18.03
C LYS A 66 -21.76 13.75 -18.26
N LYS A 67 -21.62 15.00 -17.84
CA LYS A 67 -22.66 16.05 -17.99
C LYS A 67 -22.75 16.65 -19.39
N ASN A 68 -21.67 16.64 -20.17
CA ASN A 68 -21.55 17.40 -21.41
C ASN A 68 -21.40 16.47 -22.64
N ARG A 69 -22.02 15.29 -22.62
CA ARG A 69 -21.89 14.29 -23.68
C ARG A 69 -22.23 14.87 -25.07
N GLY A 70 -21.42 14.55 -26.07
CA GLY A 70 -21.55 15.01 -27.45
C GLY A 70 -21.09 16.45 -27.70
N THR A 71 -20.66 17.19 -26.67
CA THR A 71 -20.30 18.61 -26.81
C THR A 71 -18.78 18.82 -26.96
N LYS A 72 -18.38 20.04 -27.33
CA LYS A 72 -16.98 20.47 -27.32
C LYS A 72 -16.34 20.36 -25.93
N LEU A 73 -17.10 20.68 -24.88
CA LEU A 73 -16.64 20.61 -23.49
C LEU A 73 -16.31 19.18 -23.05
N GLU A 74 -17.03 18.16 -23.52
CA GLU A 74 -16.64 16.77 -23.28
C GLU A 74 -15.27 16.45 -23.91
N LYS A 75 -15.05 16.86 -25.16
CA LYS A 75 -13.78 16.60 -25.87
C LYS A 75 -12.60 17.26 -25.15
N GLU A 76 -12.77 18.50 -24.71
CA GLU A 76 -11.76 19.23 -23.93
C GLU A 76 -11.48 18.54 -22.58
N ALA A 77 -12.54 18.20 -21.82
CA ALA A 77 -12.39 17.48 -20.55
C ALA A 77 -11.75 16.10 -20.74
N GLN A 78 -12.04 15.40 -21.84
CA GLN A 78 -11.44 14.11 -22.18
C GLN A 78 -9.94 14.24 -22.52
N ALA A 79 -9.55 15.28 -23.25
CA ALA A 79 -8.15 15.56 -23.55
C ALA A 79 -7.36 15.83 -22.25
N GLN A 80 -7.90 16.68 -21.37
CA GLN A 80 -7.30 16.98 -20.07
C GLN A 80 -7.21 15.73 -19.18
N PHE A 81 -8.28 14.93 -19.12
CA PHE A 81 -8.32 13.67 -18.37
C PHE A 81 -7.23 12.69 -18.85
N SER A 82 -7.08 12.56 -20.17
CA SER A 82 -6.08 11.70 -20.79
C SER A 82 -4.66 12.19 -20.50
N LYS A 83 -4.42 13.50 -20.54
CA LYS A 83 -3.13 14.11 -20.17
C LYS A 83 -2.77 13.82 -18.71
N ARG A 84 -3.72 14.00 -17.78
CA ARG A 84 -3.53 13.67 -16.35
C ARG A 84 -3.22 12.19 -16.13
N ARG A 85 -3.95 11.30 -16.78
CA ARG A 85 -3.67 9.85 -16.72
C ARG A 85 -2.27 9.48 -17.22
N LYS A 86 -1.80 10.11 -18.30
CA LYS A 86 -0.41 9.90 -18.78
C LYS A 86 0.61 10.38 -17.75
N SER A 87 0.36 11.52 -17.10
CA SER A 87 1.21 12.02 -16.01
C SER A 87 1.29 11.03 -14.84
N MET A 88 0.15 10.46 -14.43
CA MET A 88 0.12 9.45 -13.36
C MET A 88 0.89 8.19 -13.73
N ALA A 89 0.76 7.71 -14.98
CA ALA A 89 1.49 6.54 -15.44
C ALA A 89 3.01 6.77 -15.38
N ARG A 90 3.47 7.94 -15.81
CA ARG A 90 4.87 8.35 -15.69
C ARG A 90 5.33 8.43 -14.24
N ALA A 91 4.53 9.02 -13.36
CA ALA A 91 4.82 9.09 -11.93
C ALA A 91 4.94 7.69 -11.30
N ASN A 92 4.01 6.78 -11.63
CA ASN A 92 4.05 5.40 -11.18
C ASN A 92 5.33 4.66 -11.61
N THR A 93 5.72 4.80 -12.88
CA THR A 93 6.99 4.23 -13.38
C THR A 93 8.19 4.86 -12.68
N HIS A 94 8.18 6.18 -12.48
CA HIS A 94 9.25 6.88 -11.78
C HIS A 94 9.40 6.39 -10.34
N TRP A 95 8.31 6.26 -9.59
CA TRP A 95 8.36 5.79 -8.20
C TRP A 95 8.70 4.30 -8.08
N PHE A 96 8.31 3.49 -9.05
CA PHE A 96 8.78 2.11 -9.14
C PHE A 96 10.30 2.06 -9.32
N ASN A 97 10.85 2.85 -10.24
CA ASN A 97 12.30 2.94 -10.46
C ASN A 97 13.03 3.51 -9.23
N ALA A 98 12.45 4.51 -8.56
CA ALA A 98 13.00 5.05 -7.31
C ALA A 98 13.04 3.98 -6.22
N SER A 99 11.97 3.19 -6.07
CA SER A 99 11.94 2.06 -5.14
C SER A 99 13.08 1.09 -5.45
N LEU A 100 13.19 0.63 -6.70
CA LEU A 100 14.26 -0.28 -7.14
C LEU A 100 15.67 0.30 -6.89
N ALA A 101 15.86 1.58 -7.16
CA ALA A 101 17.13 2.26 -6.91
C ALA A 101 17.51 2.23 -5.42
N ARG A 102 16.53 2.35 -4.50
CA ARG A 102 16.79 2.20 -3.06
C ARG A 102 17.23 0.78 -2.69
N TYR A 103 16.64 -0.28 -3.28
CA TYR A 103 17.11 -1.66 -3.05
C TYR A 103 18.55 -1.88 -3.50
N ILE A 104 18.94 -1.28 -4.63
CA ILE A 104 20.28 -1.42 -5.21
C ILE A 104 21.31 -0.57 -4.45
N ALA A 105 20.94 0.64 -4.05
CA ALA A 105 21.84 1.60 -3.41
C ALA A 105 21.95 1.42 -1.90
N SER A 106 21.21 0.48 -1.29
CA SER A 106 21.30 0.21 0.14
C SER A 106 22.56 -0.58 0.50
N PRO A 107 23.37 -0.10 1.48
CA PRO A 107 24.58 -0.79 1.90
C PRO A 107 24.37 -2.21 2.41
N HIS A 108 23.31 -2.44 3.19
CA HIS A 108 23.01 -3.76 3.78
C HIS A 108 21.61 -4.25 3.41
N GLY A 109 20.74 -3.40 2.87
CA GLY A 109 19.44 -3.77 2.34
C GLY A 109 18.37 -4.07 3.38
N PHE A 110 18.70 -4.00 4.68
CA PHE A 110 17.83 -4.50 5.74
C PHE A 110 16.56 -3.67 5.87
N ARG A 111 16.70 -2.34 5.80
CA ARG A 111 15.54 -1.43 5.80
C ARG A 111 14.59 -1.74 4.65
N GLU A 112 15.12 -1.88 3.42
CA GLU A 112 14.27 -2.13 2.25
C GLU A 112 13.60 -3.50 2.30
N ARG A 113 14.28 -4.51 2.84
CA ARG A 113 13.71 -5.84 3.07
C ARG A 113 12.52 -5.77 4.03
N LEU A 114 12.67 -5.06 5.16
CA LEU A 114 11.59 -4.86 6.13
C LEU A 114 10.42 -4.06 5.55
N VAL A 115 10.71 -2.98 4.82
CA VAL A 115 9.67 -2.20 4.14
C VAL A 115 8.90 -3.08 3.16
N ARG A 116 9.58 -3.94 2.38
CA ARG A 116 8.92 -4.88 1.48
C ARG A 116 8.02 -5.85 2.23
N PHE A 117 8.54 -6.44 3.29
CA PHE A 117 7.83 -7.40 4.12
C PHE A 117 6.51 -6.81 4.64
N TRP A 118 6.56 -5.60 5.21
CA TRP A 118 5.37 -4.95 5.75
C TRP A 118 4.43 -4.42 4.65
N ALA A 119 4.96 -3.96 3.52
CA ALA A 119 4.15 -3.57 2.38
C ALA A 119 3.38 -4.76 1.78
N ASP A 120 3.96 -5.96 1.82
CA ASP A 120 3.29 -7.21 1.43
C ASP A 120 2.25 -7.65 2.47
N HIS A 121 2.57 -7.56 3.76
CA HIS A 121 1.64 -7.89 4.86
C HIS A 121 0.38 -7.00 4.86
N PHE A 122 0.55 -5.70 4.64
CA PHE A 122 -0.54 -4.71 4.55
C PHE A 122 -0.93 -4.39 3.10
N THR A 123 -0.87 -5.39 2.21
CA THR A 123 -1.11 -5.20 0.78
C THR A 123 -2.39 -4.42 0.48
N VAL A 124 -2.25 -3.38 -0.35
CA VAL A 124 -3.35 -2.59 -0.90
C VAL A 124 -3.31 -2.58 -2.42
N VAL A 125 -4.48 -2.50 -3.05
CA VAL A 125 -4.58 -2.36 -4.51
C VAL A 125 -5.44 -1.15 -4.88
N GLY A 126 -4.90 -0.27 -5.71
CA GLY A 126 -5.64 0.81 -6.35
C GLY A 126 -6.50 0.29 -7.50
N ASN A 127 -7.67 -0.28 -7.18
CA ASN A 127 -8.52 -1.00 -8.14
C ASN A 127 -9.18 -0.10 -9.20
N ASP A 128 -9.21 1.22 -9.02
CA ASP A 128 -9.76 2.16 -9.98
C ASP A 128 -8.71 3.05 -10.67
N ARG A 129 -9.17 3.79 -11.68
CA ARG A 129 -8.33 4.68 -12.48
C ARG A 129 -7.78 5.91 -11.75
N TYR A 130 -8.24 6.21 -10.54
CA TYR A 130 -7.80 7.33 -9.72
C TYR A 130 -6.71 6.90 -8.74
N TYR A 131 -6.81 5.69 -8.18
CA TYR A 131 -5.95 5.23 -7.09
C TYR A 131 -4.84 4.25 -7.54
N ARG A 132 -4.85 3.74 -8.78
CA ARG A 132 -3.90 2.70 -9.26
C ARG A 132 -2.41 2.97 -9.01
N HIS A 133 -1.99 4.22 -9.12
CA HIS A 133 -0.59 4.65 -8.95
C HIS A 133 -0.18 4.92 -7.48
N LEU A 134 -1.05 4.71 -6.50
CA LEU A 134 -0.85 5.17 -5.13
C LEU A 134 -0.32 4.10 -4.16
N VAL A 135 0.00 2.90 -4.66
CA VAL A 135 0.58 1.83 -3.83
C VAL A 135 1.93 2.27 -3.27
N THR A 136 2.81 2.85 -4.09
CA THR A 136 4.12 3.33 -3.61
C THR A 136 3.98 4.51 -2.62
N PRO A 137 3.15 5.53 -2.90
CA PRO A 137 2.80 6.54 -1.89
C PRO A 137 2.26 5.98 -0.56
N PHE A 138 1.44 4.93 -0.59
CA PHE A 138 0.99 4.26 0.65
C PHE A 138 2.16 3.69 1.46
N VAL A 139 3.14 3.07 0.80
CA VAL A 139 4.34 2.55 1.46
C VAL A 139 5.13 3.68 2.11
N GLU A 140 5.28 4.81 1.44
CA GLU A 140 5.99 5.98 1.99
C GLU A 140 5.28 6.62 3.19
N ASP A 141 3.95 6.66 3.17
CA ASP A 141 3.18 7.35 4.21
C ASP A 141 2.92 6.47 5.44
N ALA A 142 2.60 5.19 5.23
CA ALA A 142 2.12 4.31 6.30
C ALA A 142 3.18 3.30 6.76
N ILE A 143 3.92 2.70 5.83
CA ILE A 143 4.84 1.60 6.16
C ILE A 143 6.17 2.15 6.62
N ARG A 144 6.84 2.89 5.75
CA ARG A 144 8.22 3.32 5.88
C ARG A 144 8.51 4.12 7.16
N PRO A 145 7.65 5.06 7.62
CA PRO A 145 7.90 5.81 8.84
C PRO A 145 7.80 4.96 10.11
N ASN A 146 7.11 3.81 10.05
CA ASN A 146 6.76 3.01 11.22
C ASN A 146 7.54 1.67 11.32
N ILE A 147 8.47 1.38 10.41
CA ILE A 147 9.20 0.10 10.35
C ILE A 147 10.11 -0.17 11.56
N ASN A 148 10.54 0.87 12.28
CA ASN A 148 11.36 0.78 13.49
C ASN A 148 10.55 1.17 14.75
N GLY A 149 9.22 1.26 14.62
CA GLY A 149 8.31 1.69 15.68
C GLY A 149 7.55 0.53 16.31
N ARG A 150 6.48 0.85 17.05
CA ARG A 150 5.58 -0.15 17.61
C ARG A 150 4.70 -0.72 16.50
N PHE A 151 4.48 -2.03 16.52
CA PHE A 151 3.58 -2.68 15.56
C PHE A 151 2.18 -2.07 15.53
N SER A 152 1.64 -1.63 16.67
CA SER A 152 0.33 -0.97 16.72
C SER A 152 0.29 0.33 15.90
N ASP A 153 1.39 1.08 15.87
CA ASP A 153 1.44 2.37 15.19
C ASP A 153 1.48 2.13 13.68
N LEU A 154 2.26 1.13 13.25
CA LEU A 154 2.25 0.62 11.87
C LEU A 154 0.85 0.11 11.48
N LEU A 155 0.23 -0.73 12.30
CA LEU A 155 -1.11 -1.27 12.06
C LEU A 155 -2.15 -0.16 11.90
N ILE A 156 -2.15 0.84 12.78
CA ILE A 156 -3.07 1.99 12.74
C ILE A 156 -2.82 2.80 11.47
N ALA A 157 -1.56 3.15 11.19
CA ALA A 157 -1.18 3.93 10.01
C ALA A 157 -1.62 3.24 8.71
N SER A 158 -1.36 1.93 8.59
CA SER A 158 -1.75 1.15 7.41
C SER A 158 -3.27 0.98 7.29
N SER A 159 -3.96 0.67 8.39
CA SER A 159 -5.40 0.39 8.37
C SER A 159 -6.24 1.62 8.09
N LEU A 160 -5.82 2.78 8.58
CA LEU A 160 -6.54 4.05 8.40
C LEU A 160 -6.10 4.82 7.15
N HIS A 161 -5.09 4.34 6.43
CA HIS A 161 -4.63 5.01 5.23
C HIS A 161 -5.74 5.10 4.16
N PRO A 162 -5.94 6.24 3.49
CA PRO A 162 -7.04 6.42 2.53
C PRO A 162 -7.09 5.36 1.42
N LEU A 163 -5.93 4.86 0.98
CA LEU A 163 -5.86 3.78 -0.01
C LEU A 163 -6.38 2.43 0.54
N MET A 164 -6.10 2.10 1.81
CA MET A 164 -6.61 0.88 2.46
C MET A 164 -8.13 0.96 2.61
N LEU A 165 -8.63 2.09 3.08
CA LEU A 165 -10.08 2.35 3.20
C LEU A 165 -10.78 2.25 1.85
N HIS A 166 -10.15 2.74 0.78
CA HIS A 166 -10.68 2.58 -0.57
C HIS A 166 -10.61 1.13 -1.06
N TYR A 167 -9.49 0.44 -0.82
CA TYR A 167 -9.28 -0.95 -1.26
C TYR A 167 -10.32 -1.91 -0.67
N LEU A 168 -10.73 -1.69 0.58
CA LEU A 168 -11.72 -2.51 1.29
C LEU A 168 -13.14 -1.90 1.27
N ASP A 169 -13.41 -1.00 0.32
CA ASP A 169 -14.71 -0.36 0.07
C ASP A 169 -15.34 0.28 1.32
N GLN A 170 -14.53 0.80 2.25
CA GLN A 170 -15.02 1.45 3.47
C GLN A 170 -15.73 2.77 3.19
N ASN A 171 -15.46 3.38 2.03
CA ASN A 171 -16.22 4.52 1.52
C ASN A 171 -17.70 4.21 1.21
N GLN A 172 -18.10 2.93 1.16
CA GLN A 172 -19.49 2.49 1.00
C GLN A 172 -20.14 2.07 2.32
N SER A 173 -19.39 2.08 3.44
CA SER A 173 -19.92 1.69 4.75
C SER A 173 -20.95 2.72 5.24
N ILE A 174 -22.18 2.26 5.48
CA ILE A 174 -23.27 3.12 5.95
C ILE A 174 -23.72 2.64 7.33
N GLY A 175 -23.56 3.51 8.33
CA GLY A 175 -23.97 3.22 9.70
C GLY A 175 -25.49 3.05 9.85
N PRO A 176 -25.95 2.19 10.77
CA PRO A 176 -27.35 2.10 11.13
C PRO A 176 -27.86 3.45 11.65
N ASN A 177 -29.13 3.75 11.41
CA ASN A 177 -29.79 5.01 11.79
C ASN A 177 -29.27 6.28 11.09
N SER A 178 -28.28 6.17 10.20
CA SER A 178 -27.87 7.28 9.33
C SER A 178 -29.01 7.71 8.42
N TYR A 179 -28.98 8.97 7.98
CA TYR A 179 -29.97 9.51 7.03
C TYR A 179 -30.12 8.62 5.77
N VAL A 180 -29.01 8.09 5.27
CA VAL A 180 -28.99 7.20 4.10
C VAL A 180 -29.66 5.87 4.41
N SER A 181 -29.38 5.25 5.57
CA SER A 181 -29.99 3.97 5.99
C SER A 181 -31.50 4.06 6.20
N ARG A 182 -32.03 5.23 6.58
CA ARG A 182 -33.50 5.43 6.71
C ARG A 182 -34.20 5.52 5.36
N LYS A 183 -33.48 5.91 4.30
CA LYS A 183 -34.01 6.09 2.95
C LYS A 183 -33.81 4.89 2.03
N SER A 184 -32.81 4.04 2.31
CA SER A 184 -32.50 2.86 1.51
C SER A 184 -32.40 1.63 2.39
N LYS A 185 -33.19 0.59 2.08
CA LYS A 185 -33.21 -0.66 2.85
C LYS A 185 -32.03 -1.61 2.55
N ASN A 186 -31.24 -1.32 1.51
CA ASN A 186 -30.16 -2.19 1.03
C ASN A 186 -28.75 -1.62 1.30
N VAL A 187 -28.59 -0.81 2.35
CA VAL A 187 -27.28 -0.27 2.78
C VAL A 187 -26.96 -0.75 4.19
N GLY A 188 -25.68 -0.91 4.50
CA GLY A 188 -25.24 -1.39 5.81
C GLY A 188 -23.76 -1.16 6.04
N LEU A 189 -23.30 -1.60 7.22
CA LEU A 189 -21.89 -1.54 7.58
C LEU A 189 -21.07 -2.48 6.70
N ASN A 190 -19.94 -1.99 6.21
CA ASN A 190 -18.96 -2.83 5.53
C ASN A 190 -17.94 -3.35 6.54
N GLU A 191 -18.11 -4.59 6.97
CA GLU A 191 -17.27 -5.24 7.99
C GLU A 191 -15.90 -5.73 7.46
N ASN A 192 -15.63 -5.56 6.16
CA ASN A 192 -14.46 -6.14 5.53
C ASN A 192 -13.14 -5.66 6.17
N LEU A 193 -13.00 -4.36 6.44
CA LEU A 193 -11.79 -3.84 7.12
C LEU A 193 -11.60 -4.46 8.51
N ALA A 194 -12.64 -4.54 9.32
CA ALA A 194 -12.55 -5.13 10.65
C ALA A 194 -12.13 -6.60 10.57
N ARG A 195 -12.67 -7.33 9.61
CA ARG A 195 -12.31 -8.74 9.36
C ARG A 195 -10.86 -8.88 8.92
N GLU A 196 -10.40 -8.08 7.96
CA GLU A 196 -9.01 -8.14 7.48
C GLU A 196 -8.01 -7.76 8.58
N ILE A 197 -8.33 -6.75 9.41
CA ILE A 197 -7.50 -6.38 10.56
C ILE A 197 -7.33 -7.57 11.50
N LEU A 198 -8.44 -8.21 11.88
CA LEU A 198 -8.41 -9.27 12.87
C LEU A 198 -7.86 -10.59 12.30
N GLU A 199 -8.28 -10.99 11.11
CA GLU A 199 -7.93 -12.28 10.50
C GLU A 199 -6.53 -12.27 9.85
N LEU A 200 -6.14 -11.20 9.16
CA LEU A 200 -4.91 -11.20 8.36
C LEU A 200 -3.82 -10.33 8.96
N HIS A 201 -4.19 -9.14 9.44
CA HIS A 201 -3.17 -8.18 9.85
C HIS A 201 -2.70 -8.38 11.30
N THR A 202 -3.46 -9.09 12.14
CA THR A 202 -3.10 -9.33 13.55
C THR A 202 -2.99 -10.81 13.90
N LEU A 203 -4.08 -11.58 13.86
CA LEU A 203 -4.10 -12.96 14.36
C LEU A 203 -3.53 -14.00 13.38
N GLY A 204 -3.33 -13.60 12.12
CA GLY A 204 -2.78 -14.45 11.06
C GLY A 204 -3.77 -15.49 10.53
N VAL A 205 -3.39 -16.10 9.39
CA VAL A 205 -4.20 -17.11 8.69
C VAL A 205 -4.46 -18.30 9.62
N GLY A 206 -5.71 -18.47 10.04
CA GLY A 206 -6.13 -19.55 10.97
C GLY A 206 -6.33 -19.12 12.42
N GLY A 207 -6.21 -17.83 12.76
CA GLY A 207 -6.35 -17.26 14.11
C GLY A 207 -7.73 -17.37 14.79
N GLY A 208 -8.65 -18.18 14.25
CA GLY A 208 -9.82 -18.66 15.00
C GLY A 208 -11.03 -17.72 15.09
N ILE A 209 -11.12 -16.66 14.29
CA ILE A 209 -12.37 -15.89 14.21
C ILE A 209 -13.42 -16.74 13.50
N ARG A 210 -14.30 -17.34 14.31
CA ARG A 210 -15.44 -18.11 13.81
C ARG A 210 -16.36 -17.18 13.03
N LYS A 211 -16.73 -17.61 11.81
CA LYS A 211 -17.72 -17.08 10.84
C LYS A 211 -19.06 -16.55 11.40
N LYS A 212 -19.31 -16.59 12.71
CA LYS A 212 -20.54 -16.11 13.37
C LYS A 212 -20.50 -14.63 13.77
N MET A 213 -19.35 -13.94 13.72
CA MET A 213 -19.27 -12.54 14.13
C MET A 213 -19.36 -11.51 12.99
N CYS A 214 -19.09 -11.89 11.74
CA CYS A 214 -19.20 -10.99 10.59
C CYS A 214 -20.00 -11.63 9.45
N GLY A 215 -20.90 -10.85 8.85
CA GLY A 215 -21.90 -11.29 7.87
C GLY A 215 -21.34 -11.90 6.59
N ASN A 216 -22.11 -12.82 6.02
CA ASN A 216 -21.76 -13.71 4.91
C ASN A 216 -21.68 -12.99 3.54
N SER A 217 -20.49 -12.86 2.96
CA SER A 217 -20.31 -12.80 1.49
C SER A 217 -19.06 -13.57 1.07
N ARG A 218 -19.28 -14.84 0.70
CA ARG A 218 -18.33 -15.68 -0.05
C ARG A 218 -18.12 -15.02 -1.41
N ASN A 219 -16.87 -14.78 -1.82
CA ASN A 219 -16.42 -14.84 -3.23
C ASN A 219 -14.94 -14.47 -3.45
N PHE A 220 -14.18 -14.09 -2.42
CA PHE A 220 -12.79 -13.64 -2.63
C PHE A 220 -11.70 -14.72 -2.44
N TRP A 221 -12.08 -15.90 -1.93
CA TRP A 221 -11.16 -16.83 -1.26
C TRP A 221 -10.76 -18.08 -2.08
N ARG A 222 -10.74 -18.05 -3.41
CA ARG A 222 -10.31 -19.21 -4.23
C ARG A 222 -8.89 -19.15 -4.81
N GLU A 223 -8.20 -17.99 -4.79
CA GLU A 223 -6.95 -17.84 -5.57
C GLU A 223 -5.69 -17.50 -4.76
N ARG A 224 -5.77 -17.21 -3.45
CA ARG A 224 -4.58 -16.81 -2.65
C ARG A 224 -3.91 -17.92 -1.83
N ALA A 225 -4.50 -19.11 -1.78
CA ALA A 225 -3.85 -20.27 -1.18
C ALA A 225 -3.00 -20.99 -2.22
N LEU A 226 -1.83 -20.45 -2.55
CA LEU A 226 -0.76 -21.29 -3.09
C LEU A 226 -0.20 -22.09 -1.91
N PRO A 227 -0.29 -23.43 -1.91
CA PRO A 227 0.37 -24.22 -0.90
C PRO A 227 1.88 -24.13 -1.15
N LEU A 228 2.62 -23.60 -0.18
CA LEU A 228 4.03 -23.93 -0.04
C LEU A 228 4.12 -25.44 0.25
N ARG A 229 4.06 -26.27 -0.81
CA ARG A 229 4.61 -27.61 -0.78
C ARG A 229 6.13 -27.43 -0.83
N MET A 230 6.77 -27.47 0.33
CA MET A 230 8.15 -27.91 0.40
C MET A 230 8.18 -29.37 -0.05
N GLY A 231 8.87 -29.61 -1.16
CA GLY A 231 9.38 -30.90 -1.60
C GLY A 231 10.87 -30.72 -1.88
#